data_AF-A0A559J3Z5-F1
#
_entry.id   AF-A0A559J3Z5-F1
#
_cell.length_a   1.000
_cell.length_b   1.000
_cell.length_c   1.000
_cell.angle_alpha   90.00
_cell.angle_beta   90.00
_cell.angle_gamma   90.00
#
_symmetry.space_group_name_H-M   'P 1'
#
loop_
_entity.id
_entity.type
_entity.pdbx_description
1 polymer ?
#
loop_
_entity_poly.entity_id
_entity_poly.type
_entity_poly.pdbx_seq_one_letter_code
_entity_poly.pdbx_strand_id
1 'polypeptide(L)'
;MRIQWTLFAALVFALLTAIFAIVNVEPVQVNLLFGTFDVPLILLILGCTLLGALIVGSYGVYAQYRIRRKVKELEAKVAQLEAESENGYMFPEPTNAQLQEIEDVLADKRDLKDSKNE
;
A
#
# COMPACT_ATOMS: atom_id res chain seq x y z
N MET A 1 21.00 -14.49 -5.26
CA MET A 1 21.56 -15.53 -4.35
C MET A 1 20.68 -15.88 -3.15
N ARG A 2 19.77 -15.03 -2.65
CA ARG A 2 18.96 -15.33 -1.44
C ARG A 2 17.98 -16.50 -1.59
N ILE A 3 17.35 -16.65 -2.75
CA ILE A 3 16.38 -17.72 -3.02
C ILE A 3 16.99 -19.13 -2.95
N GLN A 4 18.24 -19.31 -3.41
CA GLN A 4 18.91 -20.62 -3.35
C GLN A 4 19.18 -21.05 -1.90
N TRP A 5 19.59 -20.12 -1.04
CA TRP A 5 19.75 -20.36 0.39
C TRP A 5 18.43 -20.67 1.09
N THR A 6 17.35 -19.97 0.72
CA THR A 6 16.00 -20.29 1.21
C THR A 6 15.56 -21.68 0.79
N LEU A 7 15.84 -22.09 -0.46
CA LEU A 7 15.50 -23.42 -0.95
C LEU A 7 16.23 -24.52 -0.18
N PHE A 8 17.54 -24.32 0.07
CA PHE A 8 18.36 -25.25 0.84
C PHE A 8 17.88 -25.34 2.30
N ALA A 9 17.61 -24.20 2.94
CA ALA A 9 17.06 -24.17 4.30
C ALA A 9 15.68 -24.85 4.38
N ALA A 10 14.81 -24.63 3.40
CA ALA A 10 13.51 -25.28 3.32
C ALA A 10 13.63 -26.81 3.16
N LEU A 11 14.59 -27.29 2.37
CA LEU A 11 14.85 -28.72 2.20
C LEU A 11 15.31 -29.36 3.51
N VAL A 12 16.26 -28.74 4.21
CA VAL A 12 16.72 -29.21 5.53
C VAL A 12 15.55 -29.23 6.52
N PHE A 13 14.73 -28.18 6.54
CA PHE A 13 13.56 -28.11 7.40
C PHE A 13 12.51 -29.19 7.07
N ALA A 14 12.29 -29.46 5.78
CA ALA A 14 11.40 -30.54 5.34
C ALA A 14 11.91 -31.91 5.81
N LEU A 15 13.21 -32.17 5.74
CA LEU A 15 13.82 -33.41 6.24
C LEU A 15 13.63 -33.55 7.76
N LEU A 16 13.86 -32.48 8.52
CA LEU A 16 13.62 -32.47 9.97
C LEU A 16 12.15 -32.74 10.30
N THR A 17 11.23 -32.12 9.56
CA THR A 17 9.79 -32.33 9.72
C THR A 17 9.39 -33.77 9.39
N ALA A 18 9.99 -34.38 8.37
CA ALA A 18 9.75 -35.77 8.01
C ALA A 18 10.22 -36.75 9.10
N ILE A 19 11.40 -36.52 9.67
CA ILE A 19 11.90 -37.30 10.82
C ILE A 19 10.94 -37.16 12.00
N PHE A 20 10.53 -35.92 12.31
CA PHE A 20 9.57 -35.67 13.39
C PHE A 20 8.24 -36.39 13.17
N ALA A 21 7.75 -36.44 11.93
CA ALA A 21 6.53 -37.14 11.56
C ALA A 21 6.61 -38.66 11.76
N ILE A 22 7.76 -39.27 11.48
CA ILE A 22 7.98 -40.71 11.69
C ILE A 22 8.02 -41.04 13.18
N VAL A 23 8.75 -40.25 13.97
CA VAL A 23 8.93 -40.50 15.41
C VAL A 23 7.64 -40.24 16.21
N ASN A 24 6.84 -39.27 15.79
CA ASN A 24 5.63 -38.84 16.52
C ASN A 24 4.34 -39.22 15.77
N VAL A 25 4.33 -40.42 15.16
CA VAL A 25 3.13 -40.98 14.51
C VAL A 25 2.13 -41.58 15.50
N GLU A 26 2.36 -41.39 16.80
CA GLU A 26 1.47 -41.87 17.86
C GLU A 26 0.05 -41.29 17.68
N PRO A 27 -0.98 -42.15 17.69
CA PRO A 27 -2.35 -41.73 17.54
C PRO A 27 -2.81 -40.98 18.79
N VAL A 28 -3.35 -39.78 18.60
CA VAL A 28 -3.98 -38.98 19.64
C VAL A 28 -5.46 -38.88 19.34
N GLN A 29 -6.26 -39.13 20.37
CA GLN A 29 -7.69 -38.97 20.29
C GLN A 29 -8.06 -37.50 20.32
N VAL A 30 -8.72 -37.02 19.26
CA VAL A 30 -9.21 -35.65 19.17
C VAL A 30 -10.73 -35.63 19.12
N ASN A 31 -11.32 -34.80 19.98
CA ASN A 31 -12.75 -34.51 19.91
C ASN A 31 -12.94 -33.29 19.01
N LEU A 32 -13.37 -33.55 17.78
CA LEU A 32 -13.80 -32.51 16.85
C LEU A 32 -15.28 -32.20 17.11
N LEU A 33 -15.72 -30.99 16.74
CA LEU A 33 -17.12 -30.54 16.88
C LEU A 33 -18.17 -31.53 16.33
N PHE A 34 -17.78 -32.45 15.46
CA PHE A 34 -18.64 -33.42 14.79
C PHE A 34 -18.35 -34.89 15.17
N GLY A 35 -17.47 -35.15 16.14
CA GLY A 35 -17.14 -36.50 16.60
C GLY A 35 -15.69 -36.68 17.05
N THR A 36 -15.41 -37.83 17.63
CA THR A 36 -14.08 -38.19 18.13
C THR A 36 -13.35 -39.07 17.13
N PHE A 37 -12.10 -38.73 16.81
CA PHE A 37 -11.27 -39.45 15.86
C PHE A 37 -9.87 -39.68 16.44
N ASP A 38 -9.27 -40.83 16.15
CA ASP A 38 -7.87 -41.09 16.47
C ASP A 38 -7.02 -40.74 15.25
N VAL A 39 -6.21 -39.68 15.38
CA VAL A 39 -5.34 -39.19 14.31
C VAL A 39 -3.90 -39.06 14.83
N PRO A 40 -2.88 -39.33 14.02
CA PRO A 40 -1.50 -39.08 14.43
C PRO A 40 -1.28 -37.60 14.78
N LEU A 41 -0.55 -37.33 15.87
CA LEU A 41 -0.36 -35.96 16.37
C LEU A 41 0.20 -35.00 15.31
N ILE A 42 1.15 -35.47 14.49
CA ILE A 42 1.73 -34.66 13.43
C ILE A 42 0.73 -34.27 12.35
N LEU A 43 -0.21 -35.15 11.99
CA LEU A 43 -1.25 -34.85 11.00
C LEU A 43 -2.17 -33.73 11.51
N LEU A 44 -2.48 -33.72 12.80
CA LEU A 44 -3.24 -32.64 13.43
C LEU A 44 -2.48 -31.31 13.36
N ILE A 45 -1.21 -31.29 13.78
CA ILE A 45 -0.38 -30.07 13.77
C ILE A 45 -0.21 -29.54 12.34
N LEU A 46 0.11 -30.41 11.38
CA LEU A 46 0.24 -30.02 9.98
C LEU A 46 -1.07 -29.48 9.41
N GLY A 47 -2.20 -30.12 9.72
CA GLY A 47 -3.53 -29.65 9.30
C GLY A 47 -3.86 -28.26 9.83
N CYS A 48 -3.68 -28.02 11.14
CA CYS A 48 -3.91 -26.71 11.75
C CYS A 48 -2.95 -25.65 11.21
N THR A 49 -1.68 -25.99 11.05
CA THR A 49 -0.66 -25.07 10.52
C THR A 49 -0.94 -24.72 9.06
N LEU A 50 -1.34 -25.70 8.25
CA LEU A 50 -1.72 -25.49 6.85
C LEU A 50 -2.94 -24.57 6.73
N LEU A 51 -3.96 -24.78 7.57
CA LEU A 51 -5.14 -23.90 7.61
C LEU A 51 -4.75 -22.47 8.04
N GLY A 52 -3.92 -22.34 9.09
CA GLY A 52 -3.40 -21.04 9.51
C GLY A 52 -2.61 -20.33 8.41
N ALA A 53 -1.72 -21.06 7.72
CA ALA A 53 -0.94 -20.53 6.61
C ALA A 53 -1.83 -20.11 5.42
N LEU A 54 -2.92 -20.85 5.15
CA LEU A 54 -3.88 -20.49 4.12
C LEU A 54 -4.62 -19.19 4.46
N ILE A 55 -5.04 -19.01 5.72
CA ILE A 55 -5.70 -17.79 6.20
C ILE A 55 -4.73 -16.59 6.11
N VAL A 56 -3.52 -16.72 6.64
CA VAL A 56 -2.53 -15.63 6.61
C VAL A 56 -2.08 -15.33 5.18
N GLY A 57 -1.86 -16.35 4.36
CA GLY A 57 -1.46 -16.23 2.97
C GLY A 57 -2.53 -15.52 2.14
N SER A 58 -3.79 -15.92 2.27
CA SER A 58 -4.91 -15.28 1.59
C SER A 58 -5.10 -13.82 2.01
N TYR A 59 -4.99 -13.52 3.32
CA TYR A 59 -4.99 -12.14 3.80
C TYR A 59 -3.83 -11.31 3.23
N GLY A 60 -2.62 -11.90 3.17
CA GLY A 60 -1.44 -11.26 2.58
C GLY A 60 -1.64 -10.89 1.11
N VAL A 61 -2.20 -11.81 0.31
CA VAL A 61 -2.54 -11.55 -1.10
C VAL A 61 -3.57 -10.43 -1.21
N TYR A 62 -4.63 -10.48 -0.40
CA TYR A 62 -5.66 -9.45 -0.39
C TYR A 62 -5.11 -8.06 0.00
N ALA A 63 -4.31 -7.99 1.06
CA ALA A 63 -3.66 -6.75 1.50
C ALA A 63 -2.74 -6.19 0.41
N GLN A 64 -1.93 -7.05 -0.21
CA GLN A 64 -1.04 -6.67 -1.30
C GLN A 64 -1.81 -6.14 -2.51
N TYR A 65 -2.96 -6.73 -2.84
CA TYR A 65 -3.83 -6.22 -3.90
C TYR A 65 -4.35 -4.81 -3.60
N ARG A 66 -4.82 -4.55 -2.37
CA ARG A 66 -5.27 -3.22 -1.95
C ARG A 66 -4.15 -2.17 -2.01
N ILE A 67 -2.96 -2.54 -1.56
CA ILE A 67 -1.78 -1.65 -1.60
C ILE A 67 -1.47 -1.30 -3.06
N ARG A 68 -1.39 -2.29 -3.95
CA ARG A 68 -1.14 -2.06 -5.39
C ARG A 68 -2.19 -1.14 -6.04
N ARG A 69 -3.47 -1.28 -5.69
CA ARG A 69 -4.52 -0.37 -6.16
C ARG A 69 -4.31 1.07 -5.69
N LYS A 70 -4.01 1.26 -4.41
CA LYS A 70 -3.72 2.59 -3.87
C LYS A 70 -2.50 3.21 -4.54
N VAL A 71 -1.43 2.45 -4.71
CA VAL A 71 -0.22 2.93 -5.42
C VAL A 71 -0.59 3.45 -6.81
N LYS A 72 -1.35 2.70 -7.61
CA LYS A 72 -1.81 3.16 -8.93
C LYS A 72 -2.67 4.43 -8.87
N GLU A 73 -3.55 4.53 -7.88
CA GLU A 73 -4.40 5.71 -7.70
C GLU A 73 -3.57 6.95 -7.35
N LEU A 74 -2.61 6.80 -6.44
CA LEU A 74 -1.70 7.89 -6.08
C LEU A 74 -0.78 8.27 -7.24
N GLU A 75 -0.23 7.30 -7.98
CA GLU A 75 0.56 7.54 -9.19
C GLU A 75 -0.23 8.33 -10.23
N ALA A 76 -1.51 7.98 -10.45
CA ALA A 76 -2.38 8.72 -11.37
C ALA A 76 -2.65 10.16 -10.90
N LYS A 77 -2.84 10.38 -9.59
CA LYS A 77 -3.01 11.72 -9.02
C LYS A 77 -1.75 12.57 -9.17
N VAL A 78 -0.58 11.99 -8.93
CA VAL A 78 0.70 12.68 -9.13
C VAL A 78 0.85 13.09 -10.59
N ALA A 79 0.59 12.18 -11.54
CA ALA A 79 0.67 12.49 -12.97
C ALA A 79 -0.30 13.60 -13.40
N GLN A 80 -1.52 13.64 -12.85
CA GLN A 80 -2.48 14.71 -13.12
C GLN A 80 -2.00 16.07 -12.58
N LEU A 81 -1.49 16.10 -11.35
CA LEU A 81 -0.97 17.33 -10.75
C LEU A 81 0.28 17.85 -11.46
N GLU A 82 1.15 16.95 -11.91
CA GLU A 82 2.32 17.30 -12.73
C GLU A 82 1.89 17.89 -14.08
N ALA A 83 0.89 17.28 -14.75
CA ALA A 83 0.35 17.80 -15.99
C ALA A 83 -0.36 19.16 -15.82
N GLU A 84 -1.04 19.39 -14.68
CA GLU A 84 -1.66 20.67 -14.36
C GLU A 84 -0.62 21.75 -14.03
N SER A 85 0.47 21.37 -13.35
CA SER A 85 1.61 22.25 -13.11
C SER A 85 2.38 22.57 -14.39
N GLU A 86 2.48 21.63 -15.34
CA GLU A 86 3.15 21.81 -16.63
C GLU A 86 2.29 22.61 -17.63
N ASN A 87 0.96 22.47 -17.58
CA ASN A 87 0.01 23.31 -18.33
C ASN A 87 -0.08 24.76 -17.81
N GLY A 88 0.74 25.13 -16.83
CA GLY A 88 0.94 26.48 -16.37
C GLY A 88 -0.21 26.97 -15.50
N TYR A 89 0.13 27.43 -14.29
CA TYR A 89 -0.61 28.54 -13.72
C TYR A 89 -0.48 29.73 -14.68
N MET A 90 -1.37 29.78 -15.67
CA MET A 90 -1.66 30.99 -16.40
C MET A 90 -2.32 31.90 -15.39
N PHE A 91 -1.57 32.84 -14.82
CA PHE A 91 -2.21 34.05 -14.31
C PHE A 91 -3.10 34.55 -15.44
N PRO A 92 -4.43 34.63 -15.26
CA PRO A 92 -5.27 35.20 -16.30
C PRO A 92 -4.68 36.58 -16.59
N GLU A 93 -4.27 36.80 -17.83
CA GLU A 93 -3.85 38.13 -18.29
C GLU A 93 -4.97 39.08 -17.88
N PRO A 94 -4.67 40.12 -17.07
CA PRO A 94 -5.68 41.04 -16.61
C PRO A 94 -6.39 41.62 -17.84
N THR A 95 -7.71 41.57 -17.83
CA THR A 95 -8.50 42.08 -18.96
C THR A 95 -8.18 43.57 -19.15
N ASN A 96 -8.26 44.10 -20.37
CA ASN A 96 -8.02 45.53 -20.63
C ASN A 96 -8.77 46.47 -19.67
N ALA A 97 -9.98 46.07 -19.23
CA ALA A 97 -10.76 46.79 -18.22
C ALA A 97 -10.10 46.81 -16.83
N GLN A 98 -9.45 45.72 -16.42
CA GLN A 98 -8.72 45.62 -15.15
C GLN A 98 -7.39 46.36 -15.21
N LEU A 99 -6.73 46.37 -16.38
CA LEU A 99 -5.53 47.19 -16.61
C LEU A 99 -5.84 48.68 -16.51
N GLN A 100 -6.96 49.10 -17.11
CA GLN A 100 -7.45 50.48 -17.00
C GLN A 100 -7.78 50.86 -15.55
N GLU A 101 -8.46 49.99 -14.81
CA GLU A 101 -8.78 50.25 -13.40
C GLU A 101 -7.51 50.38 -12.53
N ILE A 102 -6.47 49.59 -12.81
CA ILE A 102 -5.17 49.71 -12.14
C ILE A 102 -4.46 51.01 -12.54
N GLU A 103 -4.46 51.39 -13.82
CA GLU A 103 -3.89 52.66 -14.29
C GLU A 103 -4.59 53.86 -13.65
N ASP A 104 -5.92 53.84 -13.56
CA ASP A 104 -6.73 54.90 -12.95
C ASP A 104 -6.43 55.04 -11.46
N VAL A 105 -6.33 53.92 -10.73
CA VAL A 105 -5.96 53.91 -9.29
C VAL A 105 -4.52 54.38 -9.07
N LEU A 106 -3.60 54.06 -10.00
CA LEU A 106 -2.21 54.50 -9.93
C LEU A 106 -2.06 55.99 -10.26
N ALA A 107 -2.85 56.52 -11.20
CA ALA A 107 -2.91 57.95 -11.50
C ALA A 107 -3.40 58.75 -10.29
N ASP A 108 -4.52 58.34 -9.69
CA ASP A 108 -5.09 58.98 -8.48
C ASP A 108 -4.08 58.99 -7.30
N LYS A 109 -3.35 57.88 -7.10
CA LYS A 109 -2.31 57.80 -6.06
C LYS A 109 -1.08 58.67 -6.35
N ARG A 110 -0.75 58.96 -7.61
CA ARG A 110 0.35 59.87 -7.97
C ARG A 110 -0.07 61.32 -7.71
N ASP A 111 -1.28 61.68 -8.12
CA ASP A 111 -1.83 63.01 -7.92
C ASP A 111 -2.00 63.36 -6.42
N LEU A 112 -2.43 62.38 -5.60
CA LEU A 112 -2.48 62.54 -4.13
C LEU A 112 -1.10 62.71 -3.48
N LYS A 113 -0.05 62.17 -4.09
CA LYS A 113 1.31 62.20 -3.53
C LYS A 113 2.01 63.50 -3.91
N ASP A 114 1.73 64.04 -5.09
CA ASP A 114 2.24 65.33 -5.55
C ASP A 114 1.55 66.48 -4.80
N SER A 115 0.24 66.39 -4.54
CA SER A 115 -0.50 67.36 -3.71
C SER A 115 -0.10 67.39 -2.23
N LYS A 116 0.60 66.35 -1.72
CA LYS A 116 1.07 66.28 -0.32
C LYS A 116 2.50 66.80 -0.13
N ASN A 117 3.21 67.07 -1.22
CA ASN A 117 4.61 67.51 -1.22
C ASN A 117 4.78 68.99 -1.61
N GLU A 118 3.68 69.71 -1.84
CA GLU A 118 3.59 71.16 -2.04
C GLU A 118 3.04 71.85 -0.77
#